data_AF-A0A7Y0SB36-F1
#
_entry.id   AF-A0A7Y0SB36-F1
#
_cell.length_a   1.000
_cell.length_b   1.000
_cell.length_c   1.000
_cell.angle_alpha   90.00
_cell.angle_beta   90.00
_cell.angle_gamma   90.00
#
_symmetry.space_group_name_H-M   'P 1'
#
loop_
_entity.id
_entity.type
_entity.pdbx_description
1 polymer ?
#
loop_
_entity_poly.entity_id
_entity_poly.type
_entity_poly.pdbx_seq_one_letter_code
_entity_poly.pdbx_strand_id
1 'polypeptide(L)' 'MVGNTILLVEDDSEIARLTKMYLEAEGYTVTVIDNGQNALETIKGLKP' A
#
# COMPACT_ATOMS: atom_id res chain seq x y z
N MET A 1 -19.34 -2.60 2.54
CA MET A 1 -18.53 -2.97 1.37
C MET A 1 -17.10 -3.05 1.85
N VAL A 2 -16.41 -4.17 1.64
CA VAL A 2 -14.99 -4.29 1.94
C VAL A 2 -14.29 -3.47 0.86
N GLY A 3 -13.73 -2.32 1.21
CA GLY A 3 -12.89 -1.56 0.27
C GLY A 3 -11.68 -2.43 -0.08
N ASN A 4 -11.34 -2.53 -1.36
CA ASN A 4 -10.20 -3.34 -1.79
C ASN A 4 -8.92 -2.79 -1.12
N THR A 5 -8.12 -3.70 -0.57
CA THR A 5 -6.85 -3.36 0.07
C THR A 5 -5.75 -3.28 -0.98
N ILE A 6 -4.87 -2.29 -0.90
CA ILE A 6 -3.69 -2.16 -1.76
C ILE A 6 -2.45 -2.15 -0.87
N LEU A 7 -1.47 -2.97 -1.24
CA LEU A 7 -0.12 -2.90 -0.71
C LEU A 7 0.76 -2.12 -1.69
N LEU A 8 1.11 -0.88 -1.36
CA LEU A 8 2.00 -0.03 -2.14
C LEU A 8 3.44 -0.25 -1.67
N VAL A 9 4.32 -0.66 -2.59
CA VAL A 9 5.75 -0.83 -2.33
C VAL A 9 6.50 0.30 -3.05
N GLU A 10 7.09 1.22 -2.30
CA GLU A 10 7.69 2.45 -2.82
C GLU A 10 8.77 2.96 -1.86
N ASP A 11 10.01 3.12 -2.32
CA ASP A 11 11.16 3.51 -1.48
C ASP A 11 11.26 5.03 -1.28
N ASP A 12 10.66 5.83 -2.16
CA ASP A 12 10.57 7.27 -1.98
C ASP A 12 9.33 7.69 -1.16
N SER A 13 9.57 8.26 0.02
CA SER A 13 8.49 8.64 0.94
C SER A 13 7.51 9.69 0.40
N GLU A 14 7.96 10.63 -0.44
CA GLU A 14 7.08 11.67 -1.00
C GLU A 14 6.22 11.09 -2.12
N ILE A 15 6.79 10.23 -2.97
CA ILE A 15 6.03 9.50 -4.01
C ILE A 15 5.01 8.56 -3.36
N ALA A 16 5.42 7.83 -2.32
CA ALA A 16 4.55 6.92 -1.59
C ALA A 16 3.36 7.66 -0.95
N ARG A 17 3.62 8.82 -0.33
CA ARG A 17 2.59 9.67 0.28
C ARG A 17 1.59 10.16 -0.76
N LEU A 18 2.07 10.68 -1.89
CA LEU A 18 1.21 11.20 -2.95
C LEU A 18 0.34 10.09 -3.57
N THR A 19 0.93 8.94 -3.86
CA THR A 19 0.23 7.78 -4.44
C THR A 19 -0.82 7.24 -3.49
N LYS A 20 -0.49 7.11 -2.20
CA LYS A 20 -1.44 6.71 -1.16
C LYS A 20 -2.64 7.65 -1.11
N MET A 21 -2.41 8.97 -1.10
CA MET A 21 -3.50 9.96 -1.05
C MET A 21 -4.50 9.81 -2.21
N TYR A 22 -4.01 9.57 -3.44
CA TYR A 22 -4.89 9.36 -4.59
C TYR A 22 -5.72 8.08 -4.46
N LEU A 23 -5.09 6.97 -4.06
CA LEU A 23 -5.78 5.69 -3.90
C LEU A 23 -6.80 5.73 -2.76
N GLU A 24 -6.49 6.37 -1.64
CA GLU A 24 -7.46 6.54 -0.53
C GLU A 24 -8.62 7.45 -0.93
N ALA A 25 -8.39 8.48 -1.76
CA ALA A 25 -9.46 9.32 -2.31
C ALA A 25 -10.44 8.54 -3.20
N GLU A 26 -9.96 7.49 -3.89
CA GLU A 26 -10.78 6.55 -4.67
C GLU A 26 -11.44 5.45 -3.80
N GLY A 27 -11.23 5.47 -2.47
CA GLY A 27 -11.88 4.57 -1.51
C GLY A 27 -11.13 3.26 -1.23
N TYR A 28 -9.87 3.14 -1.66
CA TYR A 28 -9.02 2.00 -1.31
C TYR A 28 -8.43 2.13 0.10
N THR A 29 -8.14 1.00 0.73
CA THR A 29 -7.32 0.97 1.96
C THR A 29 -5.87 0.69 1.59
N VAL A 30 -4.95 1.62 1.88
CA VAL A 30 -3.57 1.53 1.40
C VAL A 30 -2.58 1.33 2.54
N THR A 31 -1.82 0.24 2.47
CA THR A 31 -0.63 -0.01 3.30
C THR A 31 0.61 0.27 2.47
N VAL A 32 1.53 1.07 3.01
CA VAL A 32 2.79 1.44 2.33
C VAL A 32 3.94 0.70 2.97
N ILE A 33 4.84 0.18 2.15
CA ILE A 33 6.09 -0.45 2.56
C ILE A 33 7.23 0.08 1.68
N ASP A 34 8.36 0.38 2.29
CA ASP A 34 9.55 0.97 1.63
C ASP A 34 10.57 -0.07 1.13
N ASN A 35 10.36 -1.34 1.45
CA ASN A 35 11.28 -2.43 1.15
C ASN A 35 10.54 -3.66 0.61
N GLY A 36 11.01 -4.18 -0.53
CA GLY A 36 10.47 -5.39 -1.15
C GLY A 36 10.54 -6.64 -0.27
N GLN A 37 11.54 -6.79 0.60
CA GLN A 37 11.62 -7.94 1.50
C GLN A 37 10.47 -7.95 2.51
N ASN A 38 10.17 -6.79 3.10
CA ASN A 38 9.03 -6.61 4.01
C ASN A 38 7.69 -6.79 3.27
N ALA A 39 7.62 -6.44 1.99
CA ALA A 39 6.44 -6.65 1.16
C ALA A 39 6.11 -8.14 1.01
N LEU A 40 7.10 -9.00 0.77
CA LEU A 40 6.91 -10.46 0.64
C LEU A 40 6.34 -11.09 1.90
N GLU A 41 6.76 -10.63 3.08
CA GLU A 41 6.21 -11.08 4.35
C GLU A 41 4.77 -10.57 4.55
N THR A 42 4.55 -9.31 4.21
CA THR A 42 3.26 -8.64 4.36
C THR A 42 2.18 -9.26 3.48
N ILE A 43 2.48 -9.60 2.21
CA ILE A 43 1.54 -10.22 1.28
C ILE A 43 0.93 -11.50 1.88
N LYS A 44 1.72 -12.30 2.62
CA LYS A 44 1.25 -13.55 3.24
C LYS A 44 0.18 -13.31 4.31
N GLY A 45 0.29 -12.21 5.06
CA GLY A 45 -0.63 -11.86 6.15
C GLY A 45 -1.82 -11.02 5.69
N LEU A 46 -1.55 -9.97 4.93
CA LEU A 46 -2.55 -8.99 4.51
C LEU A 46 -3.44 -9.50 3.36
N LYS A 47 -2.94 -10.42 2.53
CA LYS A 47 -3.60 -10.91 1.30
C LYS A 47 -4.29 -9.79 0.51
N PRO A 48 -3.53 -8.73 0.17
CA PRO A 48 -4.05 -7.58 -0.55
C PRO A 48 -4.49 -7.95 -1.97
#